data_AF-G0EDU7-F1
#
_entry.id   AF-G0EDU7-F1
#
_cell.length_a   1.000
_cell.length_b   1.000
_cell.length_c   1.000
_cell.angle_alpha   90.00
_cell.angle_beta   90.00
_cell.angle_gamma   90.00
#
_symmetry.space_group_name_H-M   'P 1'
#
loop_
_entity.id
_entity.type
_entity.pdbx_description
1 polymer ?
#
loop_
_entity_poly.entity_id
_entity_poly.type
_entity_poly.pdbx_seq_one_letter_code
_entity_poly.pdbx_strand_id
1 'polypeptide(L)'
;MYGWRTGAILWAEDRRVCCEGCLLNELIAWSGLWMTGSPRDFGLGEGPVIGLSVSPWDDKLIFSSIFLSQNTSYARVLAWMEKLAPFIIEEKIERVEQLAAELGSYQVRLLPLALRRYIEARLAVYASNIWAARRILLTIPHVGVKIAHAHLLFTMYSGFPFPVDRHLRRMVGGNPVLPDKRLCKSYPCPRCPHRDSCTVWRLYKMYGLRAGLYQTLVWLQSQTPSAKRRLLERILLT
;
A
#
# COMPACT_ATOMS: atom_id res chain seq x y z
N MET A 1 -6.10 -6.65 19.50
CA MET A 1 -5.50 -6.85 18.16
C MET A 1 -6.66 -7.15 17.22
N TYR A 2 -6.67 -6.57 16.02
CA TYR A 2 -7.83 -6.62 15.12
C TYR A 2 -7.37 -6.94 13.69
N GLY A 3 -8.23 -7.58 12.91
CA GLY A 3 -7.96 -7.95 11.52
C GLY A 3 -8.20 -9.43 11.24
N TRP A 4 -8.12 -9.79 9.96
CA TRP A 4 -8.24 -11.14 9.46
C TRP A 4 -7.20 -12.04 10.12
N ARG A 5 -7.64 -13.20 10.65
CA ARG A 5 -6.78 -14.17 11.36
C ARG A 5 -5.95 -13.56 12.49
N THR A 6 -6.56 -12.64 13.26
CA THR A 6 -5.92 -12.10 14.47
C THR A 6 -5.37 -13.24 15.34
N GLY A 7 -4.07 -13.17 15.68
CA GLY A 7 -3.37 -14.20 16.43
C GLY A 7 -2.54 -15.17 15.58
N ALA A 8 -2.60 -15.09 14.25
CA ALA A 8 -1.70 -15.83 13.37
C ALA A 8 -0.24 -15.42 13.57
N ILE A 9 0.67 -16.40 13.46
CA ILE A 9 2.10 -16.22 13.67
C ILE A 9 2.84 -16.65 12.41
N LEU A 10 3.75 -15.80 11.93
CA LEU A 10 4.64 -16.11 10.80
C LEU A 10 6.07 -16.18 11.32
N TRP A 11 6.81 -17.19 10.88
CA TRP A 11 8.24 -17.32 11.17
C TRP A 11 8.99 -17.85 9.95
N ALA A 12 10.31 -17.81 10.02
CA ALA A 12 11.18 -18.41 9.01
C ALA A 12 12.00 -19.54 9.64
N GLU A 13 12.12 -20.65 8.93
CA GLU A 13 12.85 -21.86 9.36
C GLU A 13 13.44 -22.55 8.12
N ASP A 14 14.74 -22.86 8.14
CA ASP A 14 15.44 -23.59 7.07
C ASP A 14 15.10 -23.14 5.63
N ARG A 15 15.16 -21.83 5.39
CA ARG A 15 14.83 -21.16 4.11
C ARG A 15 13.34 -21.23 3.70
N ARG A 16 12.46 -21.64 4.60
CA ARG A 16 11.00 -21.64 4.42
C ARG A 16 10.39 -20.51 5.23
N VAL A 17 9.25 -20.01 4.75
CA VAL A 17 8.36 -19.19 5.57
C VAL A 17 7.22 -20.08 6.02
N CYS A 18 6.99 -20.12 7.33
CA CYS A 18 6.02 -20.97 7.98
C CYS A 18 4.95 -20.11 8.65
N CYS A 19 3.81 -20.72 8.94
CA CYS A 19 2.69 -20.03 9.57
C CYS A 19 1.85 -20.95 10.45
N GLU A 20 1.37 -20.39 11.55
CA GLU A 20 0.36 -20.98 12.42
C GLU A 20 -0.87 -20.09 12.41
N GLY A 21 -2.05 -20.70 12.29
CA GLY A 21 -3.32 -19.98 12.25
C GLY A 21 -3.62 -19.28 10.92
N CYS A 22 -2.90 -19.60 9.83
CA CYS A 22 -3.20 -19.08 8.50
C CYS A 22 -3.18 -20.14 7.39
N LEU A 23 -3.79 -19.78 6.26
CA LEU A 23 -3.87 -20.56 5.04
C LEU A 23 -2.68 -20.25 4.11
N LEU A 24 -2.42 -21.13 3.14
CA LEU A 24 -1.31 -20.98 2.20
C LEU A 24 -1.38 -19.66 1.40
N ASN A 25 -2.56 -19.26 0.94
CA ASN A 25 -2.75 -18.00 0.22
C ASN A 25 -2.51 -16.77 1.10
N GLU A 26 -2.84 -16.84 2.39
CA GLU A 26 -2.57 -15.81 3.39
C GLU A 26 -1.05 -15.72 3.65
N LEU A 27 -0.38 -16.87 3.84
CA LEU A 27 1.07 -16.96 3.96
C LEU A 27 1.78 -16.36 2.75
N ILE A 28 1.37 -16.70 1.53
CA ILE A 28 1.93 -16.12 0.29
C ILE A 28 1.75 -14.60 0.25
N ALA A 29 0.57 -14.10 0.65
CA ALA A 29 0.26 -12.67 0.66
C ALA A 29 1.12 -11.90 1.67
N TRP A 30 1.18 -12.38 2.91
CA TRP A 30 1.83 -11.69 4.02
C TRP A 30 3.35 -11.83 4.00
N SER A 31 3.88 -12.96 3.55
CA SER A 31 5.32 -13.14 3.34
C SER A 31 5.85 -12.30 2.16
N GLY A 32 4.98 -11.86 1.26
CA GLY A 32 5.35 -11.18 0.04
C GLY A 32 5.93 -12.09 -1.04
N LEU A 33 5.85 -13.42 -0.85
CA LEU A 33 6.27 -14.42 -1.84
C LEU A 33 5.52 -14.28 -3.17
N TRP A 34 4.34 -13.66 -3.19
CA TRP A 34 3.63 -13.38 -4.43
C TRP A 34 4.41 -12.45 -5.39
N MET A 35 5.36 -11.65 -4.90
CA MET A 35 6.22 -10.81 -5.74
C MET A 35 7.39 -11.59 -6.35
N THR A 36 7.78 -12.67 -5.69
CA THR A 36 8.75 -13.63 -6.20
C THR A 36 7.95 -14.72 -6.92
N GLY A 37 7.80 -14.63 -8.24
CA GLY A 37 7.75 -15.90 -8.99
C GLY A 37 9.01 -16.75 -8.67
N SER A 38 9.11 -17.97 -9.19
CA SER A 38 10.17 -18.95 -8.87
C SER A 38 11.49 -18.29 -8.43
N PRO A 39 12.08 -18.66 -7.26
CA PRO A 39 13.32 -18.07 -6.74
C PRO A 39 14.48 -17.97 -7.75
N ARG A 40 14.45 -18.77 -8.83
CA ARG A 40 15.42 -18.77 -9.92
C ARG A 40 15.23 -17.64 -10.94
N ASP A 41 14.00 -17.14 -11.11
CA ASP A 41 13.63 -16.23 -12.21
C ASP A 41 14.07 -14.78 -11.97
N PHE A 42 14.67 -14.51 -10.81
CA PHE A 42 14.80 -13.15 -10.31
C PHE A 42 16.22 -12.71 -9.97
N GLY A 43 17.22 -13.57 -10.19
CA GLY A 43 18.65 -13.19 -10.10
C GLY A 43 19.09 -12.69 -8.73
N LEU A 44 18.25 -12.84 -7.71
CA LEU A 44 18.62 -12.57 -6.33
C LEU A 44 19.53 -13.73 -5.91
N GLY A 45 20.82 -13.45 -5.71
CA GLY A 45 21.75 -14.41 -5.11
C GLY A 45 21.30 -14.84 -3.71
N GLU A 46 22.19 -15.47 -2.94
CA GLU A 46 21.95 -15.93 -1.56
C GLU A 46 21.76 -14.78 -0.54
N GLY A 47 20.88 -13.82 -0.85
CA GLY A 47 20.49 -12.70 -0.01
C GLY A 47 19.07 -12.85 0.54
N PRO A 48 18.69 -12.04 1.54
CA PRO A 48 17.36 -12.07 2.12
C PRO A 48 16.30 -11.74 1.05
N VAL A 49 15.31 -12.63 0.91
CA VAL A 49 14.14 -12.39 0.07
C VAL A 49 13.30 -11.30 0.74
N ILE A 50 13.34 -10.08 0.21
CA ILE A 50 12.44 -9.01 0.64
C ILE A 50 11.19 -9.05 -0.24
N GLY A 51 10.06 -9.39 0.38
CA GLY A 51 8.74 -9.31 -0.23
C GLY A 51 7.97 -8.08 0.22
N LEU A 52 6.82 -7.86 -0.42
CA LEU A 52 5.84 -6.85 0.00
C LEU A 52 4.63 -7.55 0.60
N SER A 53 4.35 -7.33 1.87
CA SER A 53 3.15 -7.87 2.50
C SER A 53 1.90 -7.20 1.96
N VAL A 54 0.89 -7.99 1.61
CA VAL A 54 -0.44 -7.50 1.19
C VAL A 54 -1.52 -8.22 1.98
N SER A 55 -2.65 -7.57 2.23
CA SER A 55 -3.84 -8.24 2.80
C SER A 55 -5.10 -7.81 2.06
N PRO A 56 -5.58 -8.58 1.07
CA PRO A 56 -6.89 -8.32 0.46
C PRO A 56 -8.05 -8.48 1.46
N TRP A 57 -7.85 -9.20 2.56
CA TRP A 57 -8.90 -9.45 3.57
C TRP A 57 -9.09 -8.31 4.57
N ASP A 58 -8.04 -7.52 4.81
CA ASP A 58 -8.06 -6.37 5.72
C ASP A 58 -8.25 -5.04 4.97
N ASP A 59 -8.93 -5.09 3.83
CA ASP A 59 -9.03 -3.99 2.87
C ASP A 59 -9.53 -2.68 3.50
N LYS A 60 -10.51 -2.74 4.40
CA LYS A 60 -11.03 -1.58 5.14
C LYS A 60 -10.02 -0.98 6.10
N LEU A 61 -9.25 -1.83 6.82
CA LEU A 61 -8.20 -1.38 7.73
C LEU A 61 -7.04 -0.77 6.97
N ILE A 62 -6.64 -1.38 5.85
CA ILE A 62 -5.59 -0.88 4.97
C ILE A 62 -6.03 0.45 4.34
N PHE A 63 -7.24 0.53 3.79
CA PHE A 63 -7.78 1.78 3.27
C PHE A 63 -7.75 2.90 4.33
N SER A 64 -8.26 2.61 5.53
CA SER A 64 -8.36 3.60 6.61
C SER A 64 -6.99 4.04 7.11
N SER A 65 -6.04 3.13 7.33
CA SER A 65 -4.68 3.46 7.78
C SER A 65 -3.93 4.29 6.73
N ILE A 66 -4.05 3.95 5.45
CA ILE A 66 -3.46 4.74 4.35
C ILE A 66 -4.11 6.12 4.28
N PHE A 67 -5.44 6.21 4.38
CA PHE A 67 -6.16 7.48 4.37
C PHE A 67 -5.71 8.38 5.52
N LEU A 68 -5.57 7.83 6.72
CA LEU A 68 -5.13 8.56 7.89
C LEU A 68 -3.65 8.96 7.82
N SER A 69 -2.81 8.23 7.08
CA SER A 69 -1.36 8.50 6.93
C SER A 69 -1.02 9.81 6.20
N GLN A 70 -2.02 10.52 5.67
CA GLN A 70 -1.83 11.78 4.98
C GLN A 70 -1.26 12.86 5.91
N ASN A 71 -0.02 13.29 5.65
CA ASN A 71 0.66 14.38 6.36
C ASN A 71 0.68 14.20 7.90
N THR A 72 0.85 12.97 8.37
CA THR A 72 0.91 12.66 9.80
C THR A 72 2.04 11.67 10.10
N SER A 73 2.30 11.41 11.37
CA SER A 73 3.26 10.39 11.81
C SER A 73 2.61 9.02 11.96
N TYR A 74 3.41 7.96 11.79
CA TYR A 74 2.97 6.57 11.99
C TYR A 74 2.38 6.36 13.39
N ALA A 75 3.01 6.90 14.43
CA ALA A 75 2.52 6.80 15.81
C ALA A 75 1.10 7.38 15.99
N ARG A 76 0.77 8.49 15.31
CA ARG A 76 -0.59 9.06 15.37
C ARG A 76 -1.60 8.19 14.64
N VAL A 77 -1.22 7.62 13.49
CA VAL A 77 -2.09 6.68 12.76
C VAL A 77 -2.40 5.48 13.63
N LEU A 78 -1.41 4.91 14.32
CA LEU A 78 -1.62 3.80 15.25
C LEU A 78 -2.59 4.16 16.37
N ALA A 79 -2.38 5.28 17.06
CA ALA A 79 -3.25 5.72 18.14
C ALA A 79 -4.72 5.96 17.68
N TRP A 80 -4.92 6.41 16.44
CA TRP A 80 -6.26 6.52 15.87
C TRP A 80 -6.83 5.15 15.50
N MET A 81 -6.04 4.30 14.84
CA MET A 81 -6.47 2.96 14.43
C MET A 81 -6.82 2.06 15.61
N GLU A 82 -6.10 2.15 16.74
CA GLU A 82 -6.43 1.42 17.97
C GLU A 82 -7.86 1.68 18.45
N LYS A 83 -8.34 2.92 18.29
CA LYS A 83 -9.69 3.32 18.68
C LYS A 83 -10.74 3.00 17.62
N LEU A 84 -10.38 3.13 16.34
CA LEU A 84 -11.33 3.06 15.22
C LEU A 84 -11.47 1.65 14.63
N ALA A 85 -10.41 0.83 14.66
CA ALA A 85 -10.37 -0.49 14.01
C ALA A 85 -11.54 -1.43 14.35
N PRO A 86 -12.00 -1.56 15.62
CA PRO A 86 -13.14 -2.44 15.93
C PRO A 86 -14.37 -2.09 15.09
N PHE A 87 -14.67 -0.80 15.00
CA PHE A 87 -15.85 -0.28 14.32
C PHE A 87 -15.68 -0.27 12.80
N ILE A 88 -14.45 -0.11 12.30
CA ILE A 88 -14.14 -0.20 10.87
C ILE A 88 -14.38 -1.63 10.36
N ILE A 89 -13.96 -2.65 11.11
CA ILE A 89 -14.12 -4.05 10.71
C ILE A 89 -15.59 -4.45 10.65
N GLU A 90 -16.33 -4.07 11.69
CA GLU A 90 -17.77 -4.31 11.82
C GLU A 90 -18.62 -3.38 10.94
N GLU A 91 -17.99 -2.48 10.17
CA GLU A 91 -18.65 -1.51 9.29
C GLU A 91 -19.65 -0.59 10.02
N LYS A 92 -19.43 -0.33 11.31
CA LYS A 92 -20.24 0.57 12.15
C LYS A 92 -19.84 2.03 11.93
N ILE A 93 -20.18 2.56 10.76
CA ILE A 93 -19.74 3.90 10.31
C ILE A 93 -20.17 5.03 11.24
N GLU A 94 -21.36 4.94 11.84
CA GLU A 94 -21.89 5.94 12.77
C GLU A 94 -21.02 6.03 14.04
N ARG A 95 -20.49 4.88 14.50
CA ARG A 95 -19.55 4.85 15.63
C ARG A 95 -18.19 5.42 15.24
N VAL A 96 -17.71 5.13 14.03
CA VAL A 96 -16.48 5.73 13.50
C VAL A 96 -16.64 7.25 13.42
N GLU A 97 -17.80 7.76 13.00
CA GLU A 97 -18.11 9.18 12.91
C GLU A 97 -18.13 9.88 14.27
N GLN A 98 -18.79 9.29 15.27
CA GLN A 98 -18.80 9.79 16.66
C GLN A 98 -17.37 9.93 17.22
N LEU A 99 -16.59 8.85 17.16
CA LEU A 99 -15.20 8.87 17.66
C LEU A 99 -14.32 9.82 16.85
N ALA A 100 -14.55 9.91 15.54
CA ALA A 100 -13.78 10.82 14.69
C ALA A 100 -13.99 12.29 15.06
N ALA A 101 -15.21 12.67 15.46
CA ALA A 101 -15.51 14.01 15.97
C ALA A 101 -14.74 14.31 17.26
N GLU A 102 -14.70 13.37 18.20
CA GLU A 102 -13.98 13.48 19.48
C GLU A 102 -12.45 13.59 19.30
N LEU A 103 -11.89 12.85 18.33
CA LEU A 103 -10.44 12.84 18.07
C LEU A 103 -9.92 14.12 17.42
N GLY A 104 -10.81 14.98 16.89
CA GLY A 104 -10.54 16.38 16.52
C GLY A 104 -9.60 16.62 15.33
N SER A 105 -8.92 15.60 14.81
CA SER A 105 -8.04 15.71 13.64
C SER A 105 -8.85 15.81 12.35
N TYR A 106 -8.48 16.73 11.45
CA TYR A 106 -9.19 16.90 10.17
C TYR A 106 -9.21 15.62 9.34
N GLN A 107 -8.07 14.91 9.22
CA GLN A 107 -8.01 13.64 8.48
C GLN A 107 -8.94 12.59 9.09
N VAL A 108 -9.04 12.56 10.41
CA VAL A 108 -9.90 11.61 11.12
C VAL A 108 -11.37 11.94 10.89
N ARG A 109 -11.75 13.23 10.96
CA ARG A 109 -13.13 13.69 10.68
C ARG A 109 -13.58 13.40 9.24
N LEU A 110 -12.66 13.34 8.28
CA LEU A 110 -12.99 13.01 6.90
C LEU A 110 -13.12 11.50 6.63
N LEU A 111 -12.54 10.66 7.50
CA LEU A 111 -12.50 9.22 7.28
C LEU A 111 -13.90 8.58 7.14
N PRO A 112 -14.92 8.89 7.98
CA PRO A 112 -16.24 8.25 7.87
C PRO A 112 -16.86 8.38 6.48
N LEU A 113 -16.80 9.59 5.89
CA LEU A 113 -17.31 9.85 4.54
C LEU A 113 -16.55 9.05 3.49
N ALA A 114 -15.22 9.05 3.54
CA ALA A 114 -14.39 8.33 2.58
C ALA A 114 -14.55 6.80 2.72
N LEU A 115 -14.64 6.30 3.95
CA LEU A 115 -14.81 4.89 4.28
C LEU A 115 -16.17 4.35 3.83
N ARG A 116 -17.26 5.10 4.08
CA ARG A 116 -18.61 4.75 3.59
C ARG A 116 -18.60 4.56 2.07
N ARG A 117 -18.05 5.53 1.34
CA ARG A 117 -17.92 5.48 -0.13
C ARG A 117 -17.00 4.36 -0.61
N TYR A 118 -15.94 4.06 0.15
CA TYR A 118 -15.09 2.91 -0.14
C TYR A 118 -15.85 1.59 -0.01
N ILE A 119 -16.59 1.39 1.08
CA ILE A 119 -17.38 0.17 1.32
C ILE A 119 -18.41 -0.04 0.21
N GLU A 120 -19.12 1.02 -0.20
CA GLU A 120 -20.07 0.98 -1.33
C GLU A 120 -19.39 0.52 -2.64
N ALA A 121 -18.12 0.91 -2.86
CA ALA A 121 -17.41 0.68 -4.10
C ALA A 121 -16.50 -0.57 -4.10
N ARG A 122 -16.21 -1.18 -2.94
CA ARG A 122 -15.14 -2.18 -2.78
C ARG A 122 -15.32 -3.40 -3.68
N LEU A 123 -16.55 -3.91 -3.82
CA LEU A 123 -16.82 -5.07 -4.68
C LEU A 123 -16.47 -4.77 -6.14
N ALA A 124 -16.81 -3.57 -6.63
CA ALA A 124 -16.46 -3.14 -7.97
C ALA A 124 -14.94 -2.95 -8.14
N VAL A 125 -14.24 -2.49 -7.10
CA VAL A 125 -12.76 -2.38 -7.10
C VAL A 125 -12.13 -3.75 -7.30
N TYR A 126 -12.56 -4.78 -6.56
CA TYR A 126 -11.98 -6.13 -6.65
C TYR A 126 -12.44 -6.95 -7.85
N ALA A 127 -13.64 -6.67 -8.39
CA ALA A 127 -14.12 -7.29 -9.63
C ALA A 127 -13.49 -6.69 -10.90
N SER A 128 -12.75 -5.59 -10.77
CA SER A 128 -12.17 -4.84 -11.88
C SER A 128 -10.69 -5.16 -12.10
N ASN A 129 -10.21 -4.91 -13.32
CA ASN A 129 -8.76 -4.81 -13.53
C ASN A 129 -8.18 -3.58 -12.82
N ILE A 130 -6.85 -3.57 -12.64
CA ILE A 130 -6.11 -2.55 -11.88
C ILE A 130 -6.40 -1.10 -12.32
N TRP A 131 -6.65 -0.86 -13.61
CA TRP A 131 -6.93 0.47 -14.15
C TRP A 131 -8.33 0.95 -13.77
N ALA A 132 -9.32 0.07 -13.91
CA ALA A 132 -10.69 0.35 -13.52
C ALA A 132 -10.82 0.48 -11.99
N ALA A 133 -10.16 -0.40 -11.22
CA ALA A 133 -10.05 -0.32 -9.77
C ALA A 133 -9.49 1.05 -9.31
N ARG A 134 -8.39 1.50 -9.92
CA ARG A 134 -7.84 2.84 -9.66
C ARG A 134 -8.85 3.95 -9.94
N ARG A 135 -9.57 3.90 -11.08
CA ARG A 135 -10.55 4.93 -11.43
C ARG A 135 -11.67 5.01 -10.40
N ILE A 136 -12.18 3.86 -9.96
CA ILE A 136 -13.21 3.76 -8.93
C ILE A 136 -12.69 4.39 -7.63
N LEU A 137 -11.51 4.02 -7.14
CA LEU A 137 -10.95 4.61 -5.92
C LEU A 137 -10.80 6.14 -6.01
N LEU A 138 -10.45 6.67 -7.19
CA LEU A 138 -10.30 8.12 -7.39
C LEU A 138 -11.63 8.90 -7.38
N THR A 139 -12.79 8.23 -7.47
CA THR A 139 -14.11 8.89 -7.29
C THR A 139 -14.44 9.12 -5.83
N ILE A 140 -13.82 8.38 -4.91
CA ILE A 140 -14.06 8.52 -3.47
C ILE A 140 -13.62 9.92 -2.99
N PRO A 141 -14.45 10.63 -2.21
CA PRO A 141 -14.10 11.93 -1.64
C PRO A 141 -12.78 11.88 -0.88
N HIS A 142 -11.96 12.93 -1.04
CA HIS A 142 -10.65 13.06 -0.38
C HIS A 142 -9.61 11.98 -0.75
N VAL A 143 -9.92 11.05 -1.65
CA VAL A 143 -8.96 10.06 -2.15
C VAL A 143 -8.17 10.64 -3.33
N GLY A 144 -6.89 10.89 -3.10
CA GLY A 144 -5.92 11.27 -4.12
C GLY A 144 -5.21 10.08 -4.77
N VAL A 145 -4.40 10.33 -5.81
CA VAL A 145 -3.65 9.28 -6.52
C VAL A 145 -2.74 8.49 -5.59
N LYS A 146 -2.09 9.15 -4.63
CA LYS A 146 -1.23 8.50 -3.64
C LYS A 146 -2.01 7.45 -2.84
N ILE A 147 -3.20 7.79 -2.33
CA ILE A 147 -4.02 6.89 -1.51
C ILE A 147 -4.51 5.72 -2.35
N ALA A 148 -5.07 6.01 -3.54
CA ALA A 148 -5.56 4.96 -4.44
C ALA A 148 -4.44 3.99 -4.81
N HIS A 149 -3.26 4.49 -5.16
CA HIS A 149 -2.12 3.63 -5.50
C HIS A 149 -1.62 2.82 -4.29
N ALA A 150 -1.46 3.44 -3.13
CA ALA A 150 -1.05 2.73 -1.93
C ALA A 150 -2.06 1.63 -1.56
N HIS A 151 -3.36 1.92 -1.64
CA HIS A 151 -4.39 0.91 -1.35
C HIS A 151 -4.25 -0.27 -2.30
N LEU A 152 -4.21 -0.04 -3.62
CA LEU A 152 -4.04 -1.11 -4.60
C LEU A 152 -2.74 -1.90 -4.38
N LEU A 153 -1.64 -1.23 -4.04
CA LEU A 153 -0.35 -1.86 -3.76
C LEU A 153 -0.42 -2.83 -2.57
N PHE A 154 -1.18 -2.49 -1.52
CA PHE A 154 -1.24 -3.27 -0.28
C PHE A 154 -2.45 -4.22 -0.20
N THR A 155 -3.40 -4.12 -1.13
CA THR A 155 -4.58 -5.00 -1.14
C THR A 155 -4.72 -5.84 -2.40
N MET A 156 -3.92 -5.58 -3.43
CA MET A 156 -3.87 -6.42 -4.63
C MET A 156 -2.51 -7.09 -4.73
N TYR A 157 -2.47 -8.30 -5.30
CA TYR A 157 -1.24 -9.02 -5.65
C TYR A 157 -0.55 -8.36 -6.86
N SER A 158 -0.24 -7.07 -6.76
CA SER A 158 0.39 -6.30 -7.82
C SER A 158 1.35 -5.26 -7.25
N GLY A 159 2.61 -5.28 -7.68
CA GLY A 159 3.55 -4.21 -7.34
C GLY A 159 3.37 -2.94 -8.19
N PHE A 160 2.22 -2.81 -8.85
CA PHE A 160 1.79 -1.62 -9.58
C PHE A 160 0.27 -1.43 -9.45
N PRO A 161 -0.25 -0.20 -9.28
CA PRO A 161 0.49 1.06 -9.14
C PRO A 161 1.01 1.24 -7.71
N PHE A 162 1.99 2.13 -7.54
CA PHE A 162 2.60 2.44 -6.24
C PHE A 162 2.55 3.95 -5.93
N PRO A 163 2.56 4.34 -4.65
CA PRO A 163 2.46 5.75 -4.26
C PRO A 163 3.77 6.50 -4.51
N VAL A 164 3.70 7.69 -5.10
CA VAL A 164 4.85 8.62 -5.17
C VAL A 164 4.77 9.56 -3.98
N ASP A 165 5.43 9.20 -2.89
CA ASP A 165 5.45 9.98 -1.65
C ASP A 165 6.69 10.89 -1.54
N ARG A 166 6.82 11.63 -0.43
CA ARG A 166 7.97 12.52 -0.20
C ARG A 166 9.33 11.80 -0.19
N HIS A 167 9.36 10.52 0.20
CA HIS A 167 10.58 9.74 0.31
C HIS A 167 11.05 9.30 -1.06
N LEU A 168 10.14 8.75 -1.86
CA LEU A 168 10.40 8.41 -3.26
C LEU A 168 10.76 9.65 -4.08
N ARG A 169 10.08 10.79 -3.86
CA ARG A 169 10.42 12.05 -4.54
C ARG A 169 11.85 12.51 -4.23
N ARG A 170 12.29 12.39 -2.98
CA ARG A 170 13.67 12.75 -2.59
C ARG A 170 14.68 11.81 -3.22
N MET A 171 14.38 10.51 -3.28
CA MET A 171 15.29 9.52 -3.87
C MET A 171 15.42 9.68 -5.38
N VAL A 172 14.32 9.89 -6.09
CA VAL A 172 14.35 10.10 -7.55
C VAL A 172 15.10 11.40 -7.91
N GLY A 173 15.16 12.37 -6.99
CA GLY A 173 15.81 13.65 -7.22
C GLY A 173 15.09 14.53 -8.25
N GLY A 174 15.57 15.76 -8.40
CA GLY A 174 15.01 16.75 -9.33
C GLY A 174 13.57 17.15 -9.03
N ASN A 175 12.82 17.53 -10.08
CA ASN A 175 11.39 17.85 -10.02
C ASN A 175 10.57 16.69 -10.62
N PRO A 176 10.32 15.60 -9.86
CA PRO A 176 9.59 14.45 -10.37
C PRO A 176 8.15 14.84 -10.75
N VAL A 177 7.73 14.46 -11.96
CA VAL A 177 6.36 14.69 -12.44
C VAL A 177 5.41 13.71 -11.77
N LEU A 178 4.62 14.24 -10.84
CA LEU A 178 3.65 13.46 -10.07
C LEU A 178 2.48 13.00 -10.96
N PRO A 179 1.86 11.85 -10.63
CA PRO A 179 0.70 11.40 -11.36
C PRO A 179 -0.48 12.35 -11.14
N ASP A 180 -1.05 12.85 -12.23
CA ASP A 180 -2.19 13.78 -12.22
C ASP A 180 -3.52 13.02 -12.01
N LYS A 181 -4.35 13.50 -11.08
CA LYS A 181 -5.62 12.83 -10.73
C LYS A 181 -6.59 12.79 -11.91
N ARG A 182 -6.70 13.87 -12.70
CA ARG A 182 -7.61 13.95 -13.85
C ARG A 182 -7.17 12.95 -14.92
N LEU A 183 -5.89 12.92 -15.26
CA LEU A 183 -5.35 11.96 -16.23
C LEU A 183 -5.45 10.52 -15.73
N CYS A 184 -5.17 10.24 -14.45
CA CYS A 184 -5.29 8.89 -13.90
C CYS A 184 -6.73 8.36 -13.88
N LYS A 185 -7.72 9.27 -13.82
CA LYS A 185 -9.15 8.94 -13.99
C LYS A 185 -9.52 8.65 -15.45
N SER A 186 -8.90 9.32 -16.41
CA SER A 186 -9.28 9.19 -17.82
C SER A 186 -8.53 8.07 -18.54
N TYR A 187 -7.25 7.84 -18.23
CA TYR A 187 -6.39 6.97 -19.03
C TYR A 187 -5.74 5.85 -18.19
N PRO A 188 -5.64 4.60 -18.71
CA PRO A 188 -4.68 3.64 -18.19
C PRO A 188 -3.25 4.15 -18.47
N CYS A 189 -2.27 3.82 -17.61
CA CYS A 189 -0.91 4.39 -17.75
C CYS A 189 -0.27 4.15 -19.13
N PRO A 190 -0.38 2.97 -19.76
CA PRO A 190 0.17 2.76 -21.10
C PRO A 190 -0.41 3.68 -22.17
N ARG A 191 -1.61 4.26 -21.97
CA ARG A 191 -2.27 5.16 -22.94
C ARG A 191 -2.37 6.61 -22.44
N CYS A 192 -1.69 6.94 -21.34
CA CYS A 192 -1.71 8.29 -20.79
C CYS A 192 -0.81 9.21 -21.63
N PRO A 193 -1.28 10.41 -22.04
CA PRO A 193 -0.46 11.35 -22.81
C PRO A 193 0.79 11.82 -22.05
N HIS A 194 0.77 11.78 -20.70
CA HIS A 194 1.89 12.19 -19.86
C HIS A 194 2.72 10.98 -19.35
N ARG A 195 2.56 9.79 -19.95
CA ARG A 195 3.20 8.58 -19.42
C ARG A 195 4.72 8.71 -19.36
N ASP A 196 5.36 9.28 -20.37
CA ASP A 196 6.83 9.26 -20.48
C ASP A 196 7.52 10.22 -19.50
N SER A 197 6.81 11.25 -19.02
CA SER A 197 7.29 12.14 -17.96
C SER A 197 6.88 11.70 -16.56
N CYS A 198 5.73 11.02 -16.41
CA CYS A 198 5.17 10.60 -15.12
C CYS A 198 6.10 9.64 -14.35
N THR A 199 6.46 10.01 -13.11
CA THR A 199 7.37 9.25 -12.25
C THR A 199 6.91 7.80 -12.04
N VAL A 200 5.60 7.56 -11.87
CA VAL A 200 5.05 6.21 -11.70
C VAL A 200 5.36 5.33 -12.92
N TRP A 201 5.13 5.84 -14.13
CA TRP A 201 5.35 5.06 -15.35
C TRP A 201 6.84 4.88 -15.66
N ARG A 202 7.66 5.92 -15.41
CA ARG A 202 9.12 5.83 -15.59
C ARG A 202 9.73 4.74 -14.70
N LEU A 203 9.37 4.71 -13.42
CA LEU A 203 9.84 3.69 -12.49
C LEU A 203 9.27 2.32 -12.82
N TYR A 204 8.02 2.24 -13.29
CA TYR A 204 7.46 0.97 -13.80
C TYR A 204 8.20 0.46 -15.04
N LYS A 205 8.59 1.32 -15.99
CA LYS A 205 9.41 0.89 -17.14
C LYS A 205 10.78 0.34 -16.71
N MET A 206 11.33 0.85 -15.61
CA MET A 206 12.65 0.46 -15.11
C MET A 206 12.61 -0.82 -14.27
N TYR A 207 11.60 -0.96 -13.40
CA TYR A 207 11.53 -2.03 -12.40
C TYR A 207 10.38 -3.03 -12.63
N GLY A 208 9.52 -2.80 -13.62
CA GLY A 208 8.33 -3.61 -13.87
C GLY A 208 7.42 -3.70 -12.64
N LEU A 209 6.93 -4.91 -12.37
CA LEU A 209 6.10 -5.20 -11.18
C LEU A 209 6.88 -5.09 -9.86
N ARG A 210 8.21 -4.91 -9.87
CA ARG A 210 8.99 -4.66 -8.65
C ARG A 210 8.98 -3.20 -8.21
N ALA A 211 8.41 -2.29 -9.00
CA ALA A 211 8.43 -0.86 -8.71
C ALA A 211 7.76 -0.51 -7.36
N GLY A 212 6.72 -1.25 -6.96
CA GLY A 212 6.09 -1.11 -5.64
C GLY A 212 6.97 -1.57 -4.47
N LEU A 213 7.74 -2.65 -4.67
CA LEU A 213 8.75 -3.07 -3.69
C LEU A 213 9.86 -2.03 -3.57
N TYR A 214 10.38 -1.55 -4.71
CA TYR A 214 11.36 -0.46 -4.74
C TYR A 214 10.88 0.76 -3.95
N GLN A 215 9.64 1.20 -4.17
CA GLN A 215 9.04 2.30 -3.42
C GLN A 215 9.00 2.03 -1.91
N THR A 216 8.64 0.81 -1.51
CA THR A 216 8.59 0.40 -0.09
C THR A 216 9.97 0.38 0.54
N LEU A 217 10.98 -0.12 -0.18
CA LEU A 217 12.38 -0.11 0.25
C LEU A 217 12.92 1.32 0.43
N VAL A 218 12.62 2.23 -0.49
CA VAL A 218 12.98 3.66 -0.36
C VAL A 218 12.32 4.29 0.87
N TRP A 219 11.05 3.95 1.14
CA TRP A 219 10.39 4.39 2.36
C TRP A 219 11.10 3.84 3.60
N LEU A 220 11.38 2.53 3.67
CA LEU A 220 12.09 1.90 4.78
C LEU A 220 13.47 2.53 5.01
N GLN A 221 14.25 2.75 3.95
CA GLN A 221 15.58 3.37 4.03
C GLN A 221 15.52 4.76 4.69
N SER A 222 14.45 5.51 4.42
CA SER A 222 14.24 6.84 4.98
C SER A 222 13.87 6.84 6.46
N GLN A 223 13.27 5.75 6.96
CA GLN A 223 12.92 5.56 8.37
C GLN A 223 14.03 4.86 9.15
N THR A 224 14.95 4.18 8.46
CA THR A 224 15.97 3.32 9.07
C THR A 224 17.18 4.14 9.53
N PRO A 225 17.66 3.95 10.78
CA PRO A 225 18.89 4.55 11.27
C PRO A 225 20.11 4.18 10.42
N SER A 226 21.12 5.06 10.38
CA SER A 226 22.30 4.99 9.51
C SER A 226 23.03 3.63 9.55
N ALA A 227 23.05 2.95 10.69
CA ALA A 227 23.71 1.67 10.88
C ALA A 227 23.12 0.52 10.04
N LYS A 228 21.80 0.53 9.77
CA LYS A 228 21.09 -0.51 9.00
C LYS A 228 20.81 -0.09 7.54
N ARG A 229 21.15 1.15 7.18
CA ARG A 229 20.91 1.73 5.85
C ARG A 229 21.73 1.05 4.74
N ARG A 230 22.97 0.63 5.06
CA ARG A 230 23.88 -0.06 4.12
C ARG A 230 23.34 -1.39 3.58
N LEU A 231 22.52 -2.10 4.35
CA LEU A 231 21.88 -3.33 3.89
C LEU A 231 20.80 -3.04 2.84
N LEU A 232 19.97 -2.02 3.08
CA LEU A 232 18.93 -1.60 2.13
C LEU A 232 19.52 -1.00 0.85
N GLU A 233 20.64 -0.27 0.95
CA GLU A 233 21.37 0.26 -0.22
C GLU A 233 21.89 -0.86 -1.13
N ARG A 234 22.45 -1.94 -0.55
CA ARG A 234 22.89 -3.10 -1.34
C ARG A 234 21.75 -3.74 -2.12
N ILE A 235 20.57 -3.85 -1.51
CA ILE A 235 19.39 -4.46 -2.12
C ILE A 235 18.78 -3.56 -3.21
N LEU A 236 18.90 -2.23 -3.08
CA LEU A 236 18.43 -1.28 -4.08
C LEU A 236 19.35 -1.14 -5.30
N LEU A 237 20.61 -1.60 -5.20
CA LEU A 237 21.64 -1.46 -6.24
C LEU A 237 21.92 -2.77 -7.03
N THR A 238 21.34 -3.89 -6.61
CA THR A 238 21.36 -5.20 -7.30
C THR A 238 20.11 -5.37 -8.16
#